data_AF-A0A6J7TMI4-F1
#
_entry.id   AF-A0A6J7TMI4-F1
#
_cell.length_a   1.000
_cell.length_b   1.000
_cell.length_c   1.000
_cell.angle_alpha   90.00
_cell.angle_beta   90.00
_cell.angle_gamma   90.00
#
_symmetry.space_group_name_H-M   'P 1'
#
loop_
_entity.id
_entity.type
_entity.pdbx_description
1 polymer ?
#
loop_
_entity_poly.entity_id
_entity_poly.type
_entity_poly.pdbx_seq_one_letter_code
_entity_poly.pdbx_strand_id
1 'polypeptide(L)'
;MHPSTLVFVIFYGLDWVATVPPTVMLCRTVLGPDRGTVIYGWVFAAHQIGGSIAALGGAIVRVKFGDYAAAFYVSGALCLITSYYVLQIAKGKDLVSLRS
;
A
#
# COMPACT_ATOMS: atom_id res chain seq x y z
N MET A 1 3.40 27.69 5.11
CA MET A 1 3.12 26.47 4.33
C MET A 1 3.59 26.72 2.89
N HIS A 2 4.53 25.94 2.37
CA HIS A 2 4.87 26.03 0.94
C HIS A 2 3.72 25.39 0.13
N PRO A 3 3.33 25.93 -1.04
CA PRO A 3 2.25 25.38 -1.86
C PRO A 3 2.42 23.87 -2.16
N SER A 4 3.66 23.40 -2.30
CA SER A 4 3.99 21.97 -2.50
C SER A 4 3.60 21.09 -1.31
N THR A 5 3.68 21.60 -0.08
CA THR A 5 3.29 20.84 1.13
C THR A 5 1.77 20.68 1.22
N LEU A 6 1.00 21.69 0.82
CA LEU A 6 -0.46 21.61 0.82
C LEU A 6 -0.95 20.56 -0.18
N VAL A 7 -0.38 20.58 -1.39
CA VAL A 7 -0.66 19.57 -2.42
C VAL A 7 -0.33 18.17 -1.89
N PHE A 8 0.86 17.98 -1.31
CA PHE A 8 1.25 16.70 -0.72
C PHE A 8 0.24 16.21 0.33
N VAL A 9 -0.17 17.06 1.28
CA VAL A 9 -1.11 16.69 2.35
C VAL A 9 -2.46 16.26 1.78
N ILE A 10 -3.00 16.97 0.78
CA ILE A 10 -4.28 16.63 0.17
C ILE A 10 -4.20 15.25 -0.51
N PHE A 11 -3.22 15.06 -1.39
CA PHE A 11 -3.10 13.80 -2.12
C PHE A 11 -2.81 12.61 -1.19
N TYR A 12 -1.89 12.78 -0.24
CA TYR A 12 -1.52 11.71 0.70
C TYR A 12 -2.62 11.42 1.73
N GLY A 13 -3.39 12.44 2.13
CA GLY A 13 -4.55 12.26 3.00
C GLY A 13 -5.68 11.50 2.32
N LEU A 14 -5.94 11.76 1.03
CA LEU A 14 -6.91 11.01 0.24
C LEU A 14 -6.44 9.57 -0.03
N ASP A 15 -5.15 9.38 -0.36
CA ASP A 15 -4.55 8.06 -0.58
C ASP A 15 -4.67 7.16 0.65
N TRP A 16 -4.46 7.72 1.85
CA TRP A 16 -4.59 6.98 3.10
C TRP A 16 -5.98 6.35 3.28
N VAL A 17 -7.05 7.06 2.93
CA VAL A 17 -8.44 6.55 3.02
C VAL A 17 -8.75 5.59 1.86
N ALA A 18 -8.17 5.82 0.68
CA ALA A 18 -8.54 5.14 -0.55
C ALA A 18 -8.05 3.68 -0.65
N THR A 19 -7.15 3.22 0.21
CA THR A 19 -6.50 1.89 0.04
C THR A 19 -7.22 0.76 0.77
N VAL A 20 -7.83 1.04 1.94
CA VAL A 20 -8.42 0.00 2.79
C VAL A 20 -9.68 -0.63 2.18
N PRO A 21 -10.75 0.12 1.81
CA PRO A 21 -11.96 -0.48 1.28
C PRO A 21 -11.73 -1.29 -0.02
N PRO A 22 -10.95 -0.79 -1.01
CA PRO A 22 -10.65 -1.58 -2.20
C PRO A 22 -9.87 -2.87 -1.92
N THR A 23 -8.94 -2.86 -0.96
CA THR A 23 -8.19 -4.08 -0.60
C THR A 23 -9.10 -5.13 0.03
N VAL A 24 -10.00 -4.72 0.94
CA VAL A 24 -11.00 -5.62 1.54
C VAL A 24 -11.89 -6.22 0.44
N MET A 25 -12.38 -5.40 -0.49
CA MET A 25 -13.18 -5.89 -1.61
C MET A 25 -12.38 -6.85 -2.51
N LEU A 26 -11.13 -6.52 -2.84
CA LEU A 26 -10.27 -7.36 -3.66
C LEU A 26 -10.05 -8.75 -3.04
N CYS A 27 -9.76 -8.82 -1.73
CA CYS A 27 -9.60 -10.09 -1.03
C CYS A 27 -10.88 -10.94 -1.13
N ARG A 28 -12.05 -10.33 -0.98
CA ARG A 28 -13.35 -11.03 -1.10
C ARG A 28 -13.65 -11.48 -2.53
N THR A 29 -13.38 -10.64 -3.52
CA THR A 29 -13.62 -10.93 -4.94
C THR A 29 -12.69 -12.01 -5.48
N VAL A 30 -11.43 -12.05 -5.04
CA VAL A 30 -10.44 -13.00 -5.59
C VAL A 30 -10.45 -14.35 -4.85
N LEU A 31 -10.71 -14.35 -3.54
CA LEU A 31 -10.57 -15.54 -2.69
C LEU A 31 -11.89 -16.05 -2.11
N GLY A 32 -13.00 -15.41 -2.50
CA GLY A 32 -14.35 -15.73 -2.04
C GLY A 32 -14.70 -15.11 -0.68
N PRO A 33 -16.01 -15.03 -0.36
CA PRO A 33 -16.50 -14.39 0.87
C PRO A 33 -16.08 -15.13 2.15
N ASP A 34 -15.91 -16.45 2.10
CA ASP A 34 -15.58 -17.27 3.27
C ASP A 34 -14.14 -17.07 3.76
N ARG A 35 -13.20 -16.84 2.83
CA ARG A 35 -11.77 -16.69 3.14
C ARG A 35 -11.30 -15.24 3.11
N GLY A 36 -12.04 -14.34 2.45
CA GLY A 36 -11.64 -12.96 2.21
C GLY A 36 -11.29 -12.19 3.50
N THR A 37 -12.06 -12.36 4.57
CA THR A 37 -11.82 -11.66 5.85
C THR A 37 -10.53 -12.13 6.53
N VAL A 38 -10.29 -13.44 6.57
CA VAL A 38 -9.08 -14.01 7.19
C VAL A 38 -7.83 -13.57 6.43
N ILE A 39 -7.88 -13.58 5.10
CA ILE A 39 -6.75 -13.16 4.27
C ILE A 39 -6.51 -11.66 4.39
N TYR A 40 -7.56 -10.84 4.44
CA TYR A 40 -7.41 -9.42 4.73
C TYR A 40 -6.73 -9.19 6.10
N GLY A 41 -7.04 -10.01 7.11
CA GLY A 41 -6.34 -9.98 8.40
C GLY A 41 -4.82 -10.20 8.26
N TRP A 42 -4.41 -11.14 7.42
CA TRP A 42 -2.98 -11.34 7.10
C TRP A 42 -2.36 -10.20 6.30
N VAL A 43 -3.11 -9.61 5.34
CA VAL A 43 -2.67 -8.41 4.62
C VAL A 43 -2.45 -7.25 5.59
N PHE A 44 -3.37 -7.05 6.53
CA PHE A 44 -3.25 -6.04 7.57
C PHE A 44 -2.04 -6.30 8.48
N ALA A 45 -1.83 -7.54 8.93
CA ALA A 45 -0.66 -7.89 9.72
C ALA A 45 0.65 -7.61 8.97
N ALA A 46 0.72 -7.96 7.68
CA ALA A 46 1.87 -7.64 6.83
C ALA A 46 2.06 -6.13 6.67
N HIS A 47 0.99 -5.35 6.56
CA HIS A 47 1.05 -3.88 6.54
C HIS A 47 1.67 -3.31 7.82
N GLN A 48 1.27 -3.82 9.00
CA GLN A 48 1.87 -3.38 10.27
C GLN A 48 3.36 -3.71 10.36
N ILE A 49 3.77 -4.90 9.89
CA ILE A 49 5.19 -5.29 9.82
C ILE A 49 5.95 -4.37 8.85
N GLY A 50 5.40 -4.11 7.66
CA GLY A 50 6.01 -3.18 6.71
C GLY A 50 6.13 -1.77 7.28
N GLY A 51 5.09 -1.29 7.98
CA GLY A 51 5.08 0.01 8.64
C GLY A 51 6.15 0.13 9.74
N SER A 52 6.36 -0.92 10.53
CA SER A 52 7.41 -0.92 11.56
C SER A 52 8.82 -0.90 10.94
N ILE A 53 9.04 -1.66 9.86
CA ILE A 53 10.29 -1.64 9.09
C ILE A 53 10.52 -0.25 8.47
N ALA A 54 9.50 0.36 7.86
CA ALA A 54 9.59 1.68 7.26
C ALA A 54 9.88 2.77 8.30
N ALA A 55 9.22 2.73 9.46
CA ALA A 55 9.46 3.67 10.55
C ALA A 55 10.89 3.55 11.10
N LEU A 56 11.35 2.33 11.39
CA LEU A 56 12.72 2.09 11.85
C LEU A 56 13.76 2.46 10.79
N GLY A 57 13.54 2.04 9.54
CA GLY A 57 14.41 2.37 8.41
C GLY A 57 14.51 3.87 8.18
N GLY A 58 13.39 4.59 8.24
CA GLY A 58 13.35 6.05 8.15
C GLY A 58 14.14 6.72 9.28
N ALA A 59 14.00 6.24 10.52
CA ALA A 59 14.78 6.73 11.65
C ALA A 59 16.29 6.51 11.44
N ILE A 60 16.70 5.30 11.01
CA ILE A 60 18.11 4.99 10.72
C ILE A 60 18.66 5.88 9.61
N VAL A 61 17.92 6.05 8.51
CA VAL A 61 18.30 6.93 7.40
C VAL A 61 18.51 8.36 7.88
N ARG A 62 17.57 8.89 8.68
CA ARG A 62 17.66 10.25 9.20
C ARG A 62 18.86 10.47 10.13
N VAL A 63 19.21 9.47 10.94
CA VAL A 63 20.36 9.53 11.84
C VAL A 63 21.67 9.48 11.06
N LYS A 64 21.76 8.64 10.02
CA LYS A 64 23.01 8.45 9.26
C LYS A 64 23.26 9.52 8.19
N PHE A 65 22.23 9.98 7.51
CA PHE A 65 22.35 10.85 6.34
C PHE A 65 21.88 12.30 6.60
N GLY A 66 21.23 12.56 7.74
CA GLY A 66 20.81 13.92 8.12
C GLY A 66 19.48 14.38 7.53
N ASP A 67 18.92 13.66 6.56
CA ASP A 67 17.61 13.93 5.96
C ASP A 67 16.80 12.64 5.67
N TYR A 68 15.65 12.77 5.02
CA TYR A 68 14.78 11.66 4.61
C TYR A 68 14.77 11.40 3.10
N ALA A 69 15.63 12.06 2.31
CA ALA A 69 15.55 12.00 0.85
C ALA A 69 15.68 10.55 0.34
N ALA A 70 16.65 9.80 0.88
CA ALA A 70 16.82 8.38 0.56
C ALA A 70 15.59 7.54 0.94
N ALA A 71 14.96 7.81 2.08
CA ALA A 71 13.76 7.09 2.52
C ALA A 71 12.57 7.34 1.56
N PHE A 72 12.42 8.55 1.04
CA PHE A 72 11.40 8.87 0.04
C PHE A 72 11.68 8.19 -1.30
N TYR A 73 12.92 8.20 -1.81
CA TYR A 73 13.26 7.54 -3.07
C TYR A 73 13.07 6.02 -3.01
N VAL A 74 13.49 5.39 -1.90
CA VAL A 74 13.28 3.95 -1.69
C VAL A 74 11.79 3.62 -1.62
N SER A 75 11.01 4.40 -0.85
CA SER A 75 9.56 4.22 -0.77
C SER A 75 8.89 4.35 -2.15
N GLY A 76 9.27 5.37 -2.93
CA GLY A 76 8.77 5.55 -4.29
C GLY A 76 9.08 4.38 -5.21
N ALA A 77 10.31 3.84 -5.16
CA ALA A 77 10.69 2.66 -5.93
C ALA A 77 9.86 1.42 -5.53
N LEU A 78 9.65 1.21 -4.22
CA LEU A 78 8.81 0.13 -3.71
C LEU A 78 7.34 0.27 -4.14
N CYS A 79 6.81 1.50 -4.18
CA CYS A 79 5.48 1.78 -4.71
C CYS A 79 5.36 1.33 -6.18
N LEU A 80 6.33 1.69 -7.04
CA LEU A 80 6.32 1.28 -8.45
C LEU A 80 6.35 -0.24 -8.62
N ILE A 81 7.20 -0.92 -7.86
CA ILE A 81 7.28 -2.40 -7.85
C ILE A 81 5.94 -3.00 -7.40
N THR A 82 5.34 -2.45 -6.35
CA THR A 82 4.05 -2.93 -5.81
C THR A 82 2.93 -2.70 -6.81
N SER A 83 2.85 -1.53 -7.44
CA SER A 83 1.86 -1.22 -8.49
C SER A 83 1.94 -2.22 -9.63
N TYR A 84 3.15 -2.62 -10.05
CA TYR A 84 3.32 -3.66 -11.06
C TYR A 84 2.69 -4.99 -10.64
N TYR A 85 2.93 -5.45 -9.40
CA TYR A 85 2.34 -6.70 -8.89
C TYR A 85 0.82 -6.62 -8.74
N VAL A 86 0.29 -5.49 -8.26
CA VAL A 86 -1.16 -5.26 -8.14
C VAL A 86 -1.84 -5.45 -9.49
N LEU A 87 -1.26 -4.92 -10.57
CA LEU A 87 -1.77 -5.09 -11.93
C LEU A 87 -1.76 -6.55 -12.42
N GLN A 88 -0.97 -7.45 -11.80
CA GLN A 88 -0.95 -8.86 -12.17
C GLN A 88 -2.01 -9.71 -11.45
N ILE A 89 -2.58 -9.27 -10.31
CA ILE A 89 -3.42 -10.11 -9.42
C ILE A 89 -4.64 -10.72 -10.14
N ALA A 90 -5.26 -10.00 -11.07
CA ALA A 90 -6.46 -10.45 -11.79
C ALA A 90 -6.27 -10.47 -13.31
N LYS A 91 -5.03 -10.42 -13.79
CA LYS A 91 -4.73 -10.36 -15.22
C LYS A 91 -5.25 -11.62 -15.92
N GLY A 92 -6.17 -11.44 -16.87
CA GLY A 92 -6.75 -12.53 -17.65
C GLY A 92 -7.96 -13.24 -17.01
N LYS A 93 -8.46 -12.78 -15.86
CA LYS A 93 -9.75 -13.24 -15.31
C LYS A 93 -10.87 -12.32 -15.78
N ASP A 94 -12.00 -12.90 -16.18
CA ASP A 94 -13.18 -12.11 -16.53
C ASP A 94 -13.97 -11.70 -15.26
N LEU A 95 -14.72 -10.61 -15.34
CA LEU A 95 -15.46 -10.05 -14.19
C LEU A 95 -16.62 -10.94 -13.72
N VAL A 96 -17.16 -11.80 -14.58
CA VAL A 96 -18.19 -12.79 -14.27
C VAL A 96 -17.58 -13.93 -13.45
N SER A 97 -16.39 -14.42 -13.82
CA SER A 97 -15.65 -15.46 -13.09
C SER A 97 -15.18 -15.03 -11.70
N LEU A 98 -15.10 -13.72 -11.44
CA LEU A 98 -14.72 -13.14 -10.15
C LEU A 98 -15.94 -12.83 -9.26
N ARG A 99 -17.15 -12.92 -9.81
CA ARG A 99 -18.42 -12.62 -9.13
C ARG A 99 -19.25 -13.87 -8.81
N SER A 100 -18.97 -14.99 -9.48
CA SER A 100 -19.53 -16.32 -9.21
C SER A 100 -18.91 -16.96 -7.97
#